data_AF-A0A6J3CFC0-F1
#
_entry.id   AF-A0A6J3CFC0-F1
#
_cell.length_a   1.000
_cell.length_b   1.000
_cell.length_c   1.000
_cell.angle_alpha   90.00
_cell.angle_beta   90.00
_cell.angle_gamma   90.00
#
_symmetry.space_group_name_H-M   'P 1'
#
loop_
_entity.id
_entity.type
_entity.pdbx_description
1 polymer ?
#
loop_
_entity_poly.entity_id
_entity_poly.type
_entity_poly.pdbx_seq_one_letter_code
_entity_poly.pdbx_strand_id
1 'polypeptide(L)'
;MFGLRVDIGMLLEPLGFIKVLQWIFSIFAFATCGGFYGETTLLVSCKGVVNKTVTAAFAYPFRLNTVVFSEPDPERCGGTWTDSYLVGNFSSSAQFFVTLAVLVLIYCIAALVVYVGYKHVYQHNSKFPLTDLILTVIITFLWLVSTSAWGKALADIKISTGANIISQIDSCKAPGTTCHFLSVTRMGTLNVSVVFGLLNMVLWGGNIWFVYKDTNLHNQSNKISQVVGIYPAQRI
;
A
#
# COMPACT_ATOMS: atom_id res chain seq x y z
N MET A 1 -32.97 2.62 -24.73
CA MET A 1 -32.77 3.34 -23.46
C MET A 1 -31.90 2.49 -22.56
N PHE A 2 -30.70 2.94 -22.22
CA PHE A 2 -29.88 2.31 -21.17
C PHE A 2 -30.49 2.69 -19.81
N GLY A 3 -31.53 1.98 -19.39
CA GLY A 3 -32.12 2.13 -18.06
C GLY A 3 -31.26 1.40 -17.03
N LEU A 4 -30.93 2.08 -15.92
CA LEU A 4 -30.29 1.45 -14.76
C LEU A 4 -31.23 0.36 -14.23
N ARG A 5 -30.83 -0.91 -14.34
CA ARG A 5 -31.52 -2.03 -13.70
C ARG A 5 -30.58 -2.62 -12.66
N VAL A 6 -30.90 -2.38 -11.39
CA VAL A 6 -30.12 -2.85 -10.24
C VAL A 6 -30.44 -4.31 -9.98
N ASP A 7 -29.46 -5.19 -10.21
CA ASP A 7 -29.55 -6.60 -9.83
C ASP A 7 -28.39 -6.96 -8.89
N ILE A 8 -28.73 -7.19 -7.62
CA ILE A 8 -27.77 -7.51 -6.55
C ILE A 8 -27.23 -8.94 -6.70
N GLY A 9 -27.86 -9.79 -7.52
CA GLY A 9 -27.44 -11.19 -7.72
C GLY A 9 -25.99 -11.32 -8.20
N MET A 10 -25.46 -10.32 -8.91
CA MET A 10 -24.06 -10.32 -9.38
C MET A 10 -23.03 -10.05 -8.27
N LEU A 11 -23.43 -9.49 -7.13
CA LEU A 11 -22.56 -9.34 -5.96
C LEU A 11 -22.37 -10.67 -5.20
N LEU A 12 -23.31 -11.60 -5.35
CA LEU A 12 -23.20 -12.96 -4.82
C LEU A 12 -22.39 -13.88 -5.74
N GLU A 13 -22.19 -13.50 -7.00
CA GLU A 13 -21.25 -14.17 -7.89
C GLU A 13 -19.80 -13.91 -7.42
N PRO A 14 -18.89 -14.88 -7.58
CA PRO A 14 -17.51 -14.76 -7.08
C PRO A 14 -16.78 -13.53 -7.65
N LEU A 15 -17.11 -13.13 -8.88
CA LEU A 15 -16.53 -11.95 -9.53
C LEU A 15 -16.88 -10.65 -8.79
N GLY A 16 -18.17 -10.43 -8.50
CA GLY A 16 -18.62 -9.23 -7.79
C GLY A 16 -18.16 -9.21 -6.33
N PHE A 17 -18.23 -10.36 -5.64
CA PHE A 17 -17.79 -10.50 -4.25
C PHE A 17 -16.30 -10.14 -4.08
N ILE A 18 -15.43 -10.65 -4.97
CA ILE A 18 -13.99 -10.34 -4.92
C ILE A 18 -13.74 -8.84 -5.14
N LYS A 19 -14.47 -8.17 -6.06
CA LYS A 19 -14.34 -6.71 -6.27
C LYS A 19 -14.72 -5.91 -5.03
N VAL A 20 -15.74 -6.34 -4.27
CA VAL A 20 -16.11 -5.70 -2.99
C VAL A 20 -14.99 -5.86 -1.95
N LEU A 21 -14.41 -7.05 -1.83
CA LEU A 21 -13.28 -7.26 -0.92
C LEU A 21 -12.05 -6.44 -1.31
N GLN A 22 -11.74 -6.36 -2.61
CA GLN A 22 -10.64 -5.53 -3.12
C GLN A 22 -10.85 -4.05 -2.80
N TRP A 23 -12.09 -3.56 -2.93
CA TRP A 23 -12.46 -2.20 -2.56
C TRP A 23 -12.22 -1.93 -1.08
N ILE A 24 -12.69 -2.82 -0.20
CA ILE A 24 -12.51 -2.70 1.26
C ILE A 24 -11.01 -2.71 1.62
N PHE A 25 -10.23 -3.64 1.07
CA PHE A 25 -8.80 -3.73 1.39
C PHE A 25 -8.01 -2.54 0.84
N SER A 26 -8.43 -1.95 -0.28
CA SER A 26 -7.84 -0.70 -0.77
C SER A 26 -8.09 0.47 0.17
N ILE A 27 -9.28 0.56 0.77
CA ILE A 27 -9.59 1.58 1.80
C ILE A 27 -8.66 1.40 3.01
N PHE A 28 -8.51 0.17 3.50
CA PHE A 28 -7.60 -0.10 4.62
C PHE A 28 -6.16 0.27 4.26
N ALA A 29 -5.65 -0.14 3.09
CA ALA A 29 -4.32 0.22 2.63
C ALA A 29 -4.10 1.75 2.58
N PHE A 30 -5.05 2.49 2.00
CA PHE A 30 -5.03 3.94 1.94
C PHE A 30 -5.06 4.58 3.35
N ALA A 31 -6.04 4.23 4.18
CA ALA A 31 -6.27 4.86 5.46
C ALA A 31 -5.15 4.57 6.47
N THR A 32 -4.64 3.33 6.48
CA THR A 32 -3.60 2.92 7.43
C THR A 32 -2.21 3.45 7.08
N CYS A 33 -1.89 3.65 5.80
CA CYS A 33 -0.64 4.26 5.36
C CYS A 33 -0.73 5.81 5.35
N GLY A 34 -1.76 6.36 4.71
CA GLY A 34 -1.92 7.81 4.53
C GLY A 34 -2.34 8.55 5.80
N GLY A 35 -3.01 7.88 6.73
CA GLY A 35 -3.45 8.47 8.01
C GLY A 35 -2.47 8.27 9.17
N PHE A 36 -1.28 7.71 8.93
CA PHE A 36 -0.35 7.43 10.02
C PHE A 36 0.39 8.69 10.48
N TYR A 37 0.41 8.86 11.79
CA TYR A 37 1.23 9.83 12.52
C TYR A 37 2.01 9.10 13.61
N GLY A 38 3.31 9.33 13.69
CA GLY A 38 4.19 8.75 14.69
C GLY A 38 5.24 9.73 15.18
N GLU A 39 5.77 9.46 16.37
CA GLU A 39 6.81 10.24 17.01
C GLU A 39 7.93 9.32 17.47
N THR A 40 9.17 9.79 17.39
CA THR A 40 10.31 9.15 18.03
C THR A 40 10.86 10.07 19.10
N THR A 41 11.19 9.50 20.25
CA THR A 41 11.57 10.23 21.47
C THR A 41 12.94 9.80 21.94
N LEU A 42 13.80 10.80 22.16
CA LEU A 42 15.16 10.64 22.66
C LEU A 42 15.29 11.38 23.98
N LEU A 43 16.06 10.83 24.90
CA LEU A 43 16.48 11.50 26.12
C LEU A 43 17.89 12.04 25.89
N VAL A 44 18.05 13.35 25.96
CA VAL A 44 19.34 14.04 25.83
C VAL A 44 19.76 14.51 27.20
N SER A 45 20.98 14.14 27.61
CA SER A 45 21.63 14.58 28.83
C SER A 45 22.85 15.41 28.46
N CYS A 46 22.90 16.65 28.93
CA CYS A 46 23.99 17.59 28.67
C CYS A 46 24.70 17.93 29.97
N LYS A 47 26.02 18.08 29.92
CA LYS A 47 26.83 18.37 31.11
C LYS A 47 26.38 19.68 31.77
N GLY A 48 25.86 19.58 32.99
CA GLY A 48 25.39 20.74 33.76
C GLY A 48 23.91 21.12 33.53
N VAL A 49 23.18 20.39 32.68
CA VAL A 49 21.76 20.61 32.40
C VAL A 49 20.96 19.37 32.80
N VAL A 50 19.72 19.56 33.26
CA VAL A 50 18.79 18.45 33.56
C VAL A 50 18.47 17.69 32.28
N ASN A 51 18.32 16.36 32.37
CA ASN A 51 17.94 15.53 31.23
C ASN A 51 16.63 16.01 30.60
N LYS A 52 16.62 16.20 29.27
CA LYS A 52 15.47 16.68 28.51
C LYS A 52 15.10 15.69 27.42
N THR A 53 13.80 15.52 27.22
CA THR A 53 13.26 14.66 26.16
C THR A 53 13.08 15.47 24.90
N VAL A 54 13.62 14.97 23.81
CA VAL A 54 13.58 15.56 22.49
C VAL A 54 12.75 14.65 21.58
N THR A 55 11.81 15.24 20.86
CA THR A 55 10.86 14.49 20.03
C THR A 55 10.99 14.90 18.56
N ALA A 56 10.80 13.93 17.67
CA ALA A 56 10.72 14.11 16.23
C ALA A 56 9.47 13.40 15.71
N ALA A 57 8.54 14.19 15.16
CA ALA A 57 7.29 13.69 14.60
C ALA A 57 7.44 13.40 13.10
N PHE A 58 6.99 12.23 12.67
CA PHE A 58 6.98 11.82 11.26
C PHE A 58 5.60 11.27 10.88
N ALA A 59 5.16 11.62 9.69
CA ALA A 59 3.88 11.21 9.13
C ALA A 59 4.02 10.96 7.63
N TYR A 60 2.97 10.49 6.97
CA TYR A 60 2.93 10.44 5.50
C TYR A 60 3.24 11.84 4.91
N PRO A 61 4.13 11.97 3.91
CA PRO A 61 4.73 10.92 3.08
C PRO A 61 6.13 10.47 3.55
N PHE A 62 6.39 10.35 4.85
CA PHE A 62 7.62 9.76 5.43
C PHE A 62 8.93 10.39 4.92
N ARG A 63 8.98 11.73 4.91
CA ARG A 63 10.17 12.53 4.62
C ARG A 63 11.00 12.73 5.89
N LEU A 64 11.60 11.65 6.36
CA LEU A 64 12.39 11.64 7.60
C LEU A 64 13.51 12.69 7.56
N ASN A 65 14.15 12.87 6.40
CA ASN A 65 15.20 13.86 6.16
C ASN A 65 14.81 15.33 6.38
N THR A 66 13.53 15.64 6.59
CA THR A 66 13.03 17.00 6.89
C THR A 66 12.54 17.16 8.31
N VAL A 67 12.47 16.06 9.07
CA VAL A 67 12.00 16.06 10.45
C VAL A 67 13.18 16.39 11.35
N VAL A 68 13.09 17.54 12.01
CA VAL A 68 14.07 18.02 12.97
C VAL A 68 13.64 17.61 14.37
N PHE A 69 14.63 17.21 15.17
CA PHE A 69 14.45 17.02 16.60
C PHE A 69 14.22 18.33 17.34
N SER A 70 13.23 18.38 18.22
CA SER A 70 12.97 19.57 19.06
C SER A 70 14.21 19.96 19.88
N GLU A 71 14.44 21.25 20.08
CA GLU A 71 15.60 21.72 20.83
C GLU A 71 15.53 21.25 22.31
N PRO A 72 16.62 20.68 22.88
CA PRO A 72 16.60 20.18 24.24
C PRO A 72 16.50 21.29 25.31
N ASP A 73 17.04 22.48 25.03
CA ASP A 73 17.08 23.63 25.96
C ASP A 73 17.32 24.95 25.18
N PRO A 74 17.00 26.16 25.73
CA PRO A 74 17.18 27.45 25.05
C PRO A 74 18.63 27.75 24.63
N GLU A 75 19.60 27.21 25.37
CA GLU A 75 21.03 27.38 25.08
C GLU A 75 21.58 26.25 24.17
N ARG A 76 20.72 25.36 23.64
CA ARG A 76 21.12 24.24 22.75
C ARG A 76 22.31 23.44 23.31
N CYS A 77 22.25 23.10 24.59
CA CYS A 77 23.35 22.45 25.33
C CYS A 77 24.69 23.21 25.22
N GLY A 78 24.68 24.52 25.48
CA GLY A 78 25.87 25.36 25.40
C GLY A 78 26.44 25.46 23.98
N GLY A 79 25.59 25.36 22.95
CA GLY A 79 25.96 25.39 21.54
C GLY A 79 26.48 24.05 20.97
N THR A 80 26.41 22.95 21.72
CA THR A 80 26.82 21.62 21.24
C THR A 80 25.72 20.89 20.45
N TRP A 81 24.46 21.31 20.60
CA TRP A 81 23.32 20.76 19.88
C TRP A 81 23.11 21.45 18.52
N THR A 82 23.16 20.66 17.45
CA THR A 82 22.88 21.10 16.08
C THR A 82 21.63 20.41 15.55
N ASP A 83 20.85 21.14 14.75
CA ASP A 83 19.61 20.63 14.16
C ASP A 83 19.90 19.36 13.35
N SER A 84 19.46 18.22 13.90
CA SER A 84 19.73 16.89 13.36
C SER A 84 18.44 16.32 12.78
N TYR A 85 18.55 15.72 11.61
CA TYR A 85 17.43 15.21 10.82
C TYR A 85 17.34 13.69 10.91
N LEU A 86 16.13 13.12 10.84
CA LEU A 86 15.98 11.67 10.67
C LEU A 86 16.55 11.27 9.29
N VAL A 87 17.24 10.13 9.19
CA VAL A 87 17.84 9.71 7.91
C VAL A 87 16.84 8.93 7.05
N GLY A 88 16.67 9.39 5.82
CA GLY A 88 15.93 8.69 4.76
C GLY A 88 14.79 9.51 4.17
N ASN A 89 14.51 9.26 2.89
CA ASN A 89 13.33 9.79 2.22
C ASN A 89 12.56 8.61 1.61
N PHE A 90 11.44 8.25 2.25
CA PHE A 90 10.61 7.11 1.84
C PHE A 90 9.31 7.55 1.14
N SER A 91 9.23 8.83 0.76
CA SER A 91 8.07 9.46 0.12
C SER A 91 7.66 8.80 -1.17
N SER A 92 8.61 8.40 -2.01
CA SER A 92 8.31 7.80 -3.31
C SER A 92 7.51 6.50 -3.15
N SER A 93 8.00 5.57 -2.32
CA SER A 93 7.33 4.28 -2.08
C SER A 93 5.95 4.45 -1.43
N ALA A 94 5.84 5.32 -0.42
CA ALA A 94 4.59 5.57 0.26
C ALA A 94 3.55 6.21 -0.67
N GLN A 95 3.96 7.23 -1.44
CA GLN A 95 3.08 7.91 -2.39
C GLN A 95 2.64 6.98 -3.51
N PHE A 96 3.53 6.16 -4.05
CA PHE A 96 3.17 5.16 -5.06
C PHE A 96 2.13 4.17 -4.55
N PHE A 97 2.29 3.65 -3.33
CA PHE A 97 1.32 2.74 -2.72
C PHE A 97 -0.04 3.40 -2.46
N VAL A 98 -0.05 4.60 -1.86
CA VAL A 98 -1.29 5.33 -1.53
C VAL A 98 -2.02 5.80 -2.78
N THR A 99 -1.32 6.32 -3.79
CA THR A 99 -1.94 6.73 -5.06
C THR A 99 -2.57 5.56 -5.79
N LEU A 100 -1.89 4.41 -5.83
CA LEU A 100 -2.46 3.20 -6.42
C LEU A 100 -3.68 2.70 -5.64
N ALA A 101 -3.67 2.78 -4.30
CA ALA A 101 -4.84 2.46 -3.47
C ALA A 101 -6.06 3.34 -3.80
N VAL A 102 -5.86 4.64 -4.05
CA VAL A 102 -6.95 5.54 -4.46
C VAL A 102 -7.46 5.20 -5.87
N LEU A 103 -6.56 4.93 -6.83
CA LEU A 103 -6.94 4.54 -8.19
C LEU A 103 -7.73 3.22 -8.21
N VAL A 104 -7.29 2.23 -7.43
CA VAL A 104 -7.98 0.95 -7.26
C VAL A 104 -9.36 1.15 -6.64
N LEU A 105 -9.47 2.01 -5.63
CA LEU A 105 -10.75 2.32 -4.98
C LEU A 105 -11.76 2.85 -6.00
N ILE A 106 -11.35 3.81 -6.84
CA ILE A 106 -12.21 4.40 -7.88
C ILE A 106 -12.57 3.35 -8.94
N TYR A 107 -11.59 2.54 -9.37
CA TYR A 107 -11.83 1.48 -10.35
C TYR A 107 -12.81 0.42 -9.82
N CYS A 108 -12.67 -0.04 -8.57
CA CYS A 108 -13.59 -1.01 -7.99
C CYS A 108 -15.02 -0.44 -7.90
N ILE A 109 -15.19 0.84 -7.53
CA ILE A 109 -16.51 1.50 -7.55
C ILE A 109 -17.09 1.50 -8.98
N ALA A 110 -16.30 1.89 -9.97
CA ALA A 110 -16.74 1.91 -11.37
C ALA A 110 -17.13 0.51 -11.86
N ALA A 111 -16.33 -0.51 -11.55
CA ALA A 111 -16.63 -1.90 -11.88
C ALA A 111 -17.92 -2.40 -11.19
N LEU A 112 -18.11 -2.09 -9.91
CA LEU A 112 -19.32 -2.45 -9.18
C LEU A 112 -20.58 -1.78 -9.75
N VAL A 113 -20.49 -0.50 -10.16
CA VAL A 113 -21.60 0.19 -10.84
C VAL A 113 -21.95 -0.49 -12.16
N VAL A 114 -20.94 -0.91 -12.94
CA VAL A 114 -21.16 -1.66 -14.19
C VAL A 114 -21.79 -3.02 -13.93
N TYR A 115 -21.32 -3.75 -12.92
CA TYR A 115 -21.81 -5.08 -12.58
C TYR A 115 -23.25 -5.06 -12.06
N VAL A 116 -23.58 -4.10 -11.19
CA VAL A 116 -24.92 -4.01 -10.58
C VAL A 116 -25.92 -3.33 -11.50
N GLY A 117 -25.52 -2.28 -12.21
CA GLY A 117 -26.44 -1.41 -12.96
C GLY A 117 -26.56 -1.71 -14.46
N TYR A 118 -25.53 -2.35 -15.04
CA TYR A 118 -25.41 -2.58 -16.48
C TYR A 118 -25.05 -4.03 -16.83
N LYS A 119 -25.46 -5.00 -15.98
CA LYS A 119 -25.22 -6.44 -16.15
C LYS A 119 -25.52 -6.94 -17.57
N HIS A 120 -26.69 -6.57 -18.10
CA HIS A 120 -27.13 -6.94 -19.45
C HIS A 120 -26.16 -6.44 -20.55
N VAL A 121 -25.55 -5.27 -20.36
CA VAL A 121 -24.59 -4.69 -21.30
C VAL A 121 -23.23 -5.37 -21.17
N TYR A 122 -22.81 -5.67 -19.94
CA TYR A 122 -21.56 -6.36 -19.64
C TYR A 122 -21.52 -7.76 -20.25
N GLN A 123 -22.63 -8.52 -20.16
CA GLN A 123 -22.74 -9.87 -20.72
C GLN A 123 -22.90 -9.88 -22.25
N HIS A 124 -23.62 -8.91 -22.82
CA HIS A 124 -23.88 -8.88 -24.27
C HIS A 124 -22.68 -8.37 -25.09
N ASN A 125 -21.83 -7.52 -24.51
CA ASN A 125 -20.67 -6.95 -25.19
C ASN A 125 -19.35 -7.56 -24.69
N SER A 126 -18.79 -8.45 -25.49
CA SER A 126 -17.52 -9.14 -25.21
C SER A 126 -16.29 -8.26 -25.01
N LYS A 127 -16.37 -6.97 -25.39
CA LYS A 127 -15.30 -5.99 -25.17
C LYS A 127 -15.14 -5.60 -23.70
N PHE A 128 -16.21 -5.53 -22.92
CA PHE A 128 -16.12 -5.11 -21.51
C PHE A 128 -15.37 -6.13 -20.64
N PRO A 129 -15.64 -7.44 -20.70
CA PRO A 129 -14.85 -8.43 -19.98
C PRO A 129 -13.36 -8.44 -20.38
N LEU A 130 -13.05 -8.22 -21.66
CA LEU A 130 -11.66 -8.15 -22.12
C LEU A 130 -10.93 -6.92 -21.58
N THR A 131 -11.58 -5.75 -21.59
CA THR A 131 -11.02 -4.54 -20.99
C THR A 131 -10.85 -4.70 -19.48
N ASP A 132 -11.82 -5.30 -18.78
CA ASP A 132 -11.71 -5.57 -17.35
C ASP A 132 -10.54 -6.52 -17.03
N LEU A 133 -10.29 -7.51 -17.88
CA LEU A 133 -9.17 -8.43 -17.75
C LEU A 133 -7.82 -7.68 -17.87
N ILE A 134 -7.66 -6.86 -18.91
CA ILE A 134 -6.42 -6.11 -19.13
C ILE A 134 -6.15 -5.15 -17.97
N LEU A 135 -7.16 -4.41 -17.52
CA LEU A 135 -7.05 -3.52 -16.37
C LEU A 135 -6.70 -4.29 -15.09
N THR A 136 -7.37 -5.42 -14.85
CA THR A 136 -7.11 -6.28 -13.69
C THR A 136 -5.65 -6.79 -13.69
N VAL A 137 -5.11 -7.21 -14.84
CA VAL A 137 -3.71 -7.67 -14.94
C VAL A 137 -2.72 -6.52 -14.64
N ILE A 138 -2.92 -5.34 -15.23
CA ILE A 138 -2.06 -4.16 -15.00
C ILE A 138 -2.10 -3.77 -13.52
N ILE A 139 -3.29 -3.67 -12.94
CA ILE A 139 -3.46 -3.32 -11.52
C ILE A 139 -2.79 -4.37 -10.63
N THR A 140 -2.95 -5.66 -10.91
CA THR A 140 -2.32 -6.74 -10.13
C THR A 140 -0.81 -6.59 -10.10
N PHE A 141 -0.19 -6.34 -11.25
CA PHE A 141 1.26 -6.11 -11.35
C PHE A 141 1.71 -4.88 -10.58
N LEU A 142 1.06 -3.72 -10.80
CA LEU A 142 1.39 -2.48 -10.09
C LEU A 142 1.17 -2.62 -8.57
N TRP A 143 0.14 -3.37 -8.16
CA TRP A 143 -0.17 -3.62 -6.75
C TRP A 143 0.90 -4.46 -6.07
N LEU A 144 1.41 -5.49 -6.74
CA LEU A 144 2.53 -6.30 -6.26
C LEU A 144 3.79 -5.44 -6.07
N VAL A 145 4.14 -4.64 -7.08
CA VAL A 145 5.36 -3.80 -7.03
C VAL A 145 5.24 -2.75 -5.93
N SER A 146 4.10 -2.06 -5.83
CA SER A 146 3.86 -1.04 -4.82
C SER A 146 3.84 -1.60 -3.40
N THR A 147 3.17 -2.73 -3.16
CA THR A 147 3.11 -3.37 -1.84
C THR A 147 4.50 -3.83 -1.40
N SER A 148 5.30 -4.38 -2.31
CA SER A 148 6.67 -4.82 -2.02
C SER A 148 7.59 -3.64 -1.71
N ALA A 149 7.53 -2.58 -2.52
CA ALA A 149 8.29 -1.35 -2.30
C ALA A 149 7.92 -0.68 -0.97
N TRP A 150 6.63 -0.68 -0.63
CA TRP A 150 6.13 -0.16 0.64
C TRP A 150 6.57 -1.02 1.84
N GLY A 151 6.51 -2.35 1.72
CA GLY A 151 7.01 -3.28 2.74
C GLY A 151 8.49 -3.06 3.06
N LYS A 152 9.32 -2.85 2.03
CA LYS A 152 10.73 -2.50 2.21
C LYS A 152 10.91 -1.12 2.86
N ALA A 153 10.20 -0.11 2.36
CA ALA A 153 10.26 1.24 2.92
C ALA A 153 9.87 1.28 4.41
N LEU A 154 8.84 0.50 4.81
CA LEU A 154 8.44 0.39 6.20
C LEU A 154 9.52 -0.27 7.07
N ALA A 155 10.20 -1.30 6.57
CA ALA A 155 11.32 -1.90 7.28
C ALA A 155 12.45 -0.88 7.52
N ASP A 156 12.76 -0.07 6.51
CA ASP A 156 13.79 0.97 6.62
C ASP A 156 13.37 2.10 7.57
N ILE A 157 12.10 2.52 7.55
CA ILE A 157 11.56 3.51 8.50
C ILE A 157 11.75 3.03 9.95
N LYS A 158 11.46 1.75 10.24
CA LYS A 158 11.66 1.17 11.59
C LYS A 158 13.12 1.18 12.02
N ILE A 159 14.04 0.92 11.09
CA ILE A 159 15.48 0.96 11.37
C ILE A 159 15.93 2.40 11.62
N SER A 160 15.50 3.35 10.79
CA SER A 160 15.87 4.78 10.91
C SER A 160 15.27 5.48 12.12
N THR A 161 14.13 5.01 12.64
CA THR A 161 13.43 5.64 13.78
C THR A 161 13.66 4.92 15.11
N GLY A 162 14.31 3.75 15.08
CA GLY A 162 14.64 2.96 16.27
C GLY A 162 15.93 3.42 16.94
N ALA A 163 16.44 2.61 17.89
CA ALA A 163 17.61 2.94 18.70
C ALA A 163 18.89 3.23 17.89
N ASN A 164 18.99 2.72 16.66
CA ASN A 164 20.14 2.94 15.78
C ASN A 164 20.33 4.42 15.38
N ILE A 165 19.29 5.24 15.56
CA ILE A 165 19.32 6.67 15.27
C ILE A 165 20.37 7.44 16.08
N ILE A 166 20.69 6.98 17.30
CA ILE A 166 21.67 7.66 18.17
C ILE A 166 23.03 7.74 17.47
N SER A 167 23.41 6.71 16.72
CA SER A 167 24.67 6.66 15.97
C SER A 167 24.72 7.64 14.80
N GLN A 168 23.57 8.15 14.35
CA GLN A 168 23.44 9.05 13.20
C GLN A 168 23.34 10.53 13.62
N ILE A 169 23.15 10.82 14.91
CA ILE A 169 23.08 12.19 15.43
C ILE A 169 24.48 12.60 15.90
N ASP A 170 25.12 13.51 15.20
CA ASP A 170 26.48 13.95 15.54
C ASP A 170 26.53 14.72 16.86
N SER A 171 25.47 15.45 17.22
CA SER A 171 25.33 16.09 18.54
C SER A 171 25.35 15.11 19.71
N CYS A 172 24.99 13.84 19.49
CA CYS A 172 25.06 12.79 20.50
C CYS A 172 26.45 12.17 20.65
N LYS A 173 27.38 12.45 19.72
CA LYS A 173 28.79 12.06 19.79
C LYS A 173 29.67 13.17 20.37
N ALA A 174 29.13 14.36 20.54
CA ALA A 174 29.86 15.50 21.06
C ALA A 174 30.28 15.27 22.53
N PRO A 175 31.48 15.72 22.94
CA PRO A 175 31.95 15.57 24.31
C PRO A 175 31.05 16.37 25.26
N GLY A 176 30.46 15.69 26.25
CA GLY A 176 29.58 16.30 27.26
C GLY A 176 28.08 16.16 27.00
N THR A 177 27.67 15.47 25.92
CA THR A 177 26.27 15.13 25.62
C THR A 177 26.11 13.63 25.51
N THR A 178 25.12 13.05 26.19
CA THR A 178 24.73 11.64 26.04
C THR A 178 23.27 11.52 25.63
N CYS A 179 22.99 10.61 24.70
CA CYS A 179 21.65 10.38 24.18
C CYS A 179 21.20 8.95 24.46
N HIS A 180 19.98 8.79 24.95
CA HIS A 180 19.34 7.50 25.17
C HIS A 180 18.04 7.43 24.36
N PHE A 181 17.85 6.32 23.66
CA PHE A 181 16.59 6.06 22.95
C PHE A 181 15.52 5.72 23.98
N LEU A 182 14.41 6.46 23.97
CA LEU A 182 13.35 6.28 24.94
C LEU A 182 12.25 5.41 24.37
N SER A 183 11.58 5.89 23.32
CA SER A 183 10.48 5.18 22.69
C SER A 183 10.18 5.70 21.29
N VAL A 184 9.54 4.85 20.48
CA VAL A 184 8.97 5.21 19.18
C VAL A 184 7.51 4.80 19.16
N THR A 185 6.64 5.58 18.51
CA THR A 185 5.24 5.23 18.33
C THR A 185 5.11 3.86 17.67
N ARG A 186 4.22 3.02 18.20
CA ARG A 186 3.98 1.67 17.66
C ARG A 186 3.52 1.76 16.21
N MET A 187 4.31 1.19 15.30
CA MET A 187 4.02 1.15 13.87
C MET A 187 3.05 0.01 13.47
N GLY A 188 2.16 -0.39 14.38
CA GLY A 188 1.20 -1.48 14.16
C GLY A 188 0.29 -1.19 12.96
N THR A 189 -0.21 0.04 12.85
CA THR A 189 -1.04 0.50 11.73
C THR A 189 -0.31 0.39 10.39
N LEU A 190 0.98 0.72 10.34
CA LEU A 190 1.79 0.57 9.12
C LEU A 190 2.01 -0.91 8.78
N ASN A 191 2.21 -1.80 9.76
CA ASN A 191 2.30 -3.24 9.49
C ASN A 191 1.00 -3.79 8.92
N VAL A 192 -0.13 -3.35 9.48
CA VAL A 192 -1.47 -3.71 9.00
C VAL A 192 -1.65 -3.26 7.55
N SER A 193 -1.14 -2.08 7.16
CA SER A 193 -1.19 -1.61 5.76
C SER A 193 -0.48 -2.57 4.78
N VAL A 194 0.67 -3.14 5.17
CA VAL A 194 1.41 -4.12 4.35
C VAL A 194 0.66 -5.45 4.27
N VAL A 195 0.10 -5.91 5.39
CA VAL A 195 -0.70 -7.15 5.42
C VAL A 195 -1.92 -7.03 4.52
N PHE A 196 -2.69 -5.94 4.61
CA PHE A 196 -3.82 -5.70 3.71
C PHE A 196 -3.37 -5.55 2.26
N GLY A 197 -2.22 -4.93 2.00
CA GLY A 197 -1.62 -4.88 0.66
C GLY A 197 -1.37 -6.29 0.09
N LEU A 198 -0.78 -7.19 0.87
CA LEU A 198 -0.50 -8.58 0.46
C LEU A 198 -1.78 -9.40 0.30
N LEU A 199 -2.75 -9.26 1.19
CA LEU A 199 -4.05 -9.92 1.06
C LEU A 199 -4.79 -9.44 -0.20
N ASN A 200 -4.75 -8.14 -0.48
CA ASN A 200 -5.36 -7.59 -1.69
C ASN A 200 -4.66 -8.11 -2.96
N MET A 201 -3.33 -8.30 -2.94
CA MET A 201 -2.61 -8.92 -4.04
C MET A 201 -3.13 -10.34 -4.36
N VAL A 202 -3.40 -11.16 -3.34
CA VAL A 202 -3.98 -12.50 -3.54
C VAL A 202 -5.37 -12.41 -4.17
N LEU A 203 -6.21 -11.46 -3.72
CA LEU A 203 -7.53 -11.23 -4.33
C LEU A 203 -7.41 -10.80 -5.79
N TRP A 204 -6.47 -9.92 -6.11
CA TRP A 204 -6.19 -9.49 -7.48
C TRP A 204 -5.76 -10.64 -8.39
N GLY A 205 -4.81 -11.47 -7.91
CA GLY A 205 -4.39 -12.68 -8.62
C GLY A 205 -5.53 -13.67 -8.84
N GLY A 206 -6.35 -13.92 -7.80
CA GLY A 206 -7.53 -14.77 -7.92
C GLY A 206 -8.58 -14.20 -8.88
N ASN A 207 -8.79 -12.89 -8.88
CA ASN A 207 -9.76 -12.22 -9.74
C ASN A 207 -9.41 -12.35 -11.24
N ILE A 208 -8.12 -12.37 -11.61
CA ILE A 208 -7.70 -12.57 -13.02
C ILE A 208 -8.33 -13.84 -13.59
N TRP A 209 -8.31 -14.94 -12.84
CA TRP A 209 -8.88 -16.21 -13.28
C TRP A 209 -10.39 -16.12 -13.48
N PHE A 210 -11.11 -15.48 -12.56
CA PHE A 210 -12.56 -15.33 -12.66
C PHE A 210 -12.95 -14.44 -13.84
N VAL A 211 -12.29 -13.29 -14.02
CA VAL A 211 -12.51 -12.42 -15.18
C VAL A 211 -12.17 -13.16 -16.49
N TYR A 212 -11.07 -13.93 -16.51
CA TYR A 212 -10.65 -14.67 -17.70
C TYR A 212 -11.71 -15.68 -18.16
N LYS A 213 -12.36 -16.42 -17.25
CA LYS A 213 -13.44 -17.35 -17.62
C LYS A 213 -14.60 -16.67 -18.33
N ASP A 214 -14.91 -15.43 -17.95
CA ASP A 214 -16.00 -14.66 -18.55
C ASP A 214 -15.62 -14.02 -19.90
N THR A 215 -14.33 -14.07 -20.29
CA THR A 215 -13.90 -13.58 -21.60
C THR A 215 -14.13 -14.60 -22.72
N ASN A 216 -14.42 -14.09 -23.92
CA ASN A 216 -14.56 -14.92 -25.13
C ASN A 216 -13.30 -15.72 -25.50
N LEU A 217 -12.12 -15.35 -24.97
CA LEU A 217 -10.87 -16.12 -25.14
C LEU A 217 -10.99 -17.52 -24.56
N HIS A 218 -11.60 -17.66 -23.38
CA HIS A 218 -11.84 -18.97 -22.77
C HIS A 218 -12.85 -19.80 -23.60
N ASN A 219 -13.93 -19.17 -24.07
CA ASN A 219 -14.92 -19.82 -24.93
C ASN A 219 -14.34 -20.25 -26.29
N GLN A 220 -13.46 -19.45 -26.90
CA GLN A 220 -12.77 -19.83 -28.14
C GLN A 220 -11.75 -20.95 -27.90
N SER A 221 -10.97 -20.89 -26.81
CA SER A 221 -10.03 -21.96 -26.45
C SER A 221 -10.76 -23.29 -26.23
N ASN A 222 -11.91 -23.29 -25.54
CA ASN A 222 -12.72 -24.49 -25.36
C ASN A 222 -13.30 -25.00 -26.68
N LYS A 223 -13.78 -24.11 -27.57
CA LYS A 223 -14.25 -24.51 -28.91
C LYS A 223 -13.12 -25.11 -29.75
N ILE A 224 -11.92 -24.55 -29.72
CA ILE A 224 -10.74 -25.08 -30.43
C ILE A 224 -10.33 -26.44 -29.85
N SER A 225 -10.32 -26.59 -28.53
CA SER A 225 -10.04 -27.88 -27.87
C SER A 225 -11.10 -28.94 -28.18
N GLN A 226 -12.38 -28.58 -28.29
CA GLN A 226 -13.43 -29.50 -28.75
C GLN A 226 -13.26 -29.88 -30.22
N VAL A 227 -12.89 -28.94 -31.10
CA VAL A 227 -12.63 -29.24 -32.53
C VAL A 227 -11.42 -30.16 -32.71
N VAL A 228 -10.35 -29.95 -31.94
CA VAL A 228 -9.15 -30.82 -31.98
C VAL A 228 -9.43 -32.21 -31.39
N GLY A 229 -10.29 -32.33 -30.38
CA GLY A 229 -10.71 -33.62 -29.82
C GLY A 229 -11.66 -34.45 -30.71
N ILE A 230 -12.23 -33.85 -31.77
CA ILE A 230 -13.17 -34.52 -32.68
C ILE A 230 -12.48 -35.11 -33.91
N TYR A 231 -11.20 -34.80 -34.18
CA TYR A 231 -10.42 -35.54 -35.18
C TYR A 231 -9.78 -36.76 -34.52
N PRO A 232 -10.26 -38.00 -34.77
CA PRO A 232 -9.48 -39.16 -34.39
C PRO A 232 -8.14 -39.08 -35.13
N ALA A 233 -7.05 -39.35 -34.42
CA ALA A 233 -5.74 -39.55 -35.03
C ALA A 233 -5.88 -40.62 -36.12
N GLN A 234 -5.94 -40.20 -37.38
CA GLN A 234 -5.86 -41.10 -38.51
C GLN A 234 -4.42 -41.56 -38.58
N ARG A 235 -4.16 -42.66 -37.88
CA ARG A 235 -2.90 -43.41 -37.89
C ARG A 235 -2.70 -43.91 -39.32
N ILE A 236 -1.79 -43.26 -40.05
CA ILE A 236 -1.14 -43.83 -41.25
C ILE A 236 0.08 -44.59 -40.75
#